data_AF-A0A352BAV7-F1
#
_entry.id   AF-A0A352BAV7-F1
#
_cell.length_a   1.000
_cell.length_b   1.000
_cell.length_c   1.000
_cell.angle_alpha   90.00
_cell.angle_beta   90.00
_cell.angle_gamma   90.00
#
_symmetry.space_group_name_H-M   'P 1'
#
loop_
_entity.id
_entity.type
_entity.pdbx_description
1 polymer ?
#
loop_
_entity_poly.entity_id
_entity_poly.type
_entity_poly.pdbx_seq_one_letter_code
_entity_poly.pdbx_strand_id
1 'polypeptide(L)'
;MKSFLANEDNVKILGRTLQEDGTRWLILSASGIEFSIEAKKLVVDFTGDETAHPSQKADGSPEMNWARYEIFVDGKSVILGSMDKSEKSVTVFEGGATKKAVVKILKLSEGTQSFMGIKKITTDEDGKISPTPQKKLKIEFIGDSITCGYGVEGKCSEEPFSTQTENAAKAYAYLAAQKLDADYLLTSFSGFGIVSGWTNDGNINTIQLVPAHYEKFAFSWNSKRFEDRTWDFTSFQPQVIVINLGTNDDSYTQDIEERQNEYAAEYVKFLKTVREKNPNAHFVLAMSIMTGGDRLFPWIEKAAKLYTKETGDSRLSTLHFVPQTKEEGFGCDSHPSEATQKRCADVMADFIEKLIAEKKVVL
;
A
#
# COMPACT_ATOMS: atom_id res chain seq x y z
N MET A 1 -28.90 20.16 -6.07
CA MET A 1 -27.68 19.38 -5.74
C MET A 1 -26.79 19.30 -6.98
N LYS A 2 -25.47 19.25 -6.83
CA LYS A 2 -24.51 19.12 -7.95
C LYS A 2 -23.67 17.85 -7.80
N SER A 3 -23.41 17.15 -8.89
CA SER A 3 -22.68 15.88 -8.89
C SER A 3 -21.40 15.95 -9.72
N PHE A 4 -20.38 15.21 -9.29
CA PHE A 4 -19.08 15.10 -9.93
C PHE A 4 -18.65 13.64 -10.01
N LEU A 5 -17.89 13.31 -11.04
CA LEU A 5 -17.18 12.04 -11.15
C LEU A 5 -15.84 12.15 -10.42
N ALA A 6 -15.35 11.04 -9.88
CA ALA A 6 -14.01 10.94 -9.30
C ALA A 6 -12.93 10.71 -10.40
N ASN A 7 -12.87 11.63 -11.36
CA ASN A 7 -11.87 11.64 -12.44
C ASN A 7 -10.82 12.75 -12.24
N GLU A 8 -9.77 12.72 -13.04
CA GLU A 8 -8.57 13.57 -12.96
C GLU A 8 -8.90 15.07 -13.05
N ASP A 9 -10.01 15.44 -13.69
CA ASP A 9 -10.47 16.84 -13.79
C ASP A 9 -10.97 17.39 -12.44
N ASN A 10 -11.49 16.50 -11.59
CA ASN A 10 -12.21 16.86 -10.37
C ASN A 10 -11.42 16.53 -9.10
N VAL A 11 -10.59 15.49 -9.15
CA VAL A 11 -9.88 14.96 -7.98
C VAL A 11 -8.46 14.52 -8.34
N LYS A 12 -7.56 14.65 -7.39
CA LYS A 12 -6.23 14.05 -7.45
C LYS A 12 -6.36 12.57 -7.17
N ILE A 13 -5.70 11.75 -7.97
CA ILE A 13 -5.66 10.30 -7.82
C ILE A 13 -4.49 9.89 -6.93
N LEU A 14 -4.73 8.96 -6.00
CA LEU A 14 -3.73 8.40 -5.10
C LEU A 14 -3.59 6.89 -5.33
N GLY A 15 -2.38 6.39 -5.57
CA GLY A 15 -2.11 4.98 -5.83
C GLY A 15 -2.71 4.43 -7.13
N ARG A 16 -2.71 3.09 -7.27
CA ARG A 16 -3.29 2.41 -8.45
C ARG A 16 -4.82 2.45 -8.37
N THR A 17 -5.42 3.19 -9.30
CA THR A 17 -6.88 3.29 -9.46
C THR A 17 -7.25 3.19 -10.93
N LEU A 18 -8.52 2.86 -11.22
CA LEU A 18 -9.03 2.76 -12.58
C LEU A 18 -10.40 3.41 -12.70
N GLN A 19 -10.60 4.18 -13.76
CA GLN A 19 -11.92 4.66 -14.14
C GLN A 19 -12.60 3.62 -15.04
N GLU A 20 -13.75 3.09 -14.63
CA GLU A 20 -14.56 2.16 -15.43
C GLU A 20 -16.05 2.43 -15.17
N ASP A 21 -16.84 2.60 -16.24
CA ASP A 21 -18.29 2.84 -16.18
C ASP A 21 -18.72 3.95 -15.22
N GLY A 22 -18.00 5.07 -15.22
CA GLY A 22 -18.27 6.21 -14.34
C GLY A 22 -17.83 6.02 -12.88
N THR A 23 -17.25 4.87 -12.53
CA THR A 23 -16.74 4.57 -11.20
C THR A 23 -15.22 4.67 -11.15
N ARG A 24 -14.68 5.32 -10.12
CA ARG A 24 -13.25 5.27 -9.79
C ARG A 24 -13.00 4.13 -8.82
N TRP A 25 -12.38 3.06 -9.28
CA TRP A 25 -12.02 1.89 -8.48
C TRP A 25 -10.70 2.10 -7.74
N LEU A 26 -10.72 1.82 -6.44
CA LEU A 26 -9.62 1.83 -5.49
C LEU A 26 -9.21 0.38 -5.22
N ILE A 27 -7.95 0.05 -5.49
CA ILE A 27 -7.49 -1.34 -5.63
C ILE A 27 -6.56 -1.71 -4.49
N LEU A 28 -5.34 -1.16 -4.50
CA LEU A 28 -4.30 -1.51 -3.54
C LEU A 28 -4.39 -0.66 -2.27
N SER A 29 -3.64 -1.08 -1.25
CA SER A 29 -3.50 -0.37 0.02
C SER A 29 -3.23 1.12 -0.18
N ALA A 30 -3.92 1.97 0.58
CA ALA A 30 -3.81 3.44 0.55
C ALA A 30 -4.09 4.09 -0.83
N SER A 31 -4.69 3.38 -1.79
CA SER A 31 -5.25 3.99 -2.99
C SER A 31 -6.48 4.84 -2.65
N GLY A 32 -6.75 5.89 -3.43
CA GLY A 32 -7.74 6.87 -3.04
C GLY A 32 -7.85 8.09 -3.96
N ILE A 33 -8.54 9.10 -3.45
CA ILE A 33 -8.67 10.41 -4.09
C ILE A 33 -8.46 11.54 -3.08
N GLU A 34 -8.00 12.69 -3.56
CA GLU A 34 -7.88 13.93 -2.78
C GLU A 34 -8.35 15.15 -3.57
N PHE A 35 -9.12 16.04 -2.96
CA PHE A 35 -9.61 17.23 -3.63
C PHE A 35 -9.87 18.37 -2.66
N SER A 36 -9.71 19.61 -3.14
CA SER A 36 -10.22 20.79 -2.45
C SER A 36 -11.72 20.92 -2.70
N ILE A 37 -12.47 21.34 -1.68
CA ILE A 37 -13.92 21.56 -1.76
C ILE A 37 -14.29 22.93 -1.20
N GLU A 38 -15.25 23.59 -1.83
CA GLU A 38 -16.00 24.73 -1.30
C GLU A 38 -17.50 24.41 -1.39
N ALA A 39 -18.11 23.96 -0.29
CA ALA A 39 -19.49 23.46 -0.27
C ALA A 39 -20.09 23.47 1.15
N LYS A 40 -21.42 23.44 1.27
CA LYS A 40 -22.15 23.20 2.53
C LYS A 40 -22.51 21.74 2.74
N LYS A 41 -22.42 20.93 1.68
CA LYS A 41 -22.73 19.50 1.73
C LYS A 41 -21.71 18.70 0.93
N LEU A 42 -21.37 17.54 1.45
CA LEU A 42 -20.61 16.52 0.74
C LEU A 42 -21.20 15.14 1.04
N VAL A 43 -21.63 14.45 -0.02
CA VAL A 43 -22.07 13.07 0.01
C VAL A 43 -21.26 12.27 -1.00
N VAL A 44 -20.81 11.08 -0.63
CA VAL A 44 -20.03 10.19 -1.49
C VAL A 44 -20.78 8.87 -1.63
N ASP A 45 -21.02 8.45 -2.87
CA ASP A 45 -21.62 7.16 -3.18
C ASP A 45 -20.50 6.17 -3.54
N PHE A 46 -20.38 5.12 -2.75
CA PHE A 46 -19.44 4.03 -2.90
C PHE A 46 -20.11 2.78 -3.49
N THR A 47 -19.30 1.95 -4.16
CA THR A 47 -19.63 0.59 -4.56
C THR A 47 -18.56 -0.37 -4.09
N GLY A 48 -18.92 -1.59 -3.76
CA GLY A 48 -17.98 -2.68 -3.50
C GLY A 48 -17.87 -3.61 -4.71
N ASP A 49 -16.87 -4.47 -4.69
CA ASP A 49 -16.74 -5.58 -5.63
C ASP A 49 -17.63 -6.77 -5.23
N GLU A 50 -17.36 -7.95 -5.78
CA GLU A 50 -18.11 -9.16 -5.48
C GLU A 50 -18.04 -9.54 -4.00
N THR A 51 -17.10 -9.03 -3.19
CA THR A 51 -16.98 -9.37 -1.76
C THR A 51 -17.88 -8.54 -0.85
N ALA A 52 -18.52 -7.50 -1.38
CA ALA A 52 -19.22 -6.49 -0.60
C ALA A 52 -20.63 -6.92 -0.18
N HIS A 53 -20.71 -8.02 0.56
CA HIS A 53 -21.92 -8.54 1.14
C HIS A 53 -21.61 -9.29 2.44
N PRO A 54 -22.57 -9.41 3.37
CA PRO A 54 -22.39 -10.23 4.55
C PRO A 54 -22.23 -11.70 4.16
N SER A 55 -21.07 -12.28 4.42
CA SER A 55 -20.82 -13.72 4.34
C SER A 55 -20.33 -14.27 5.68
N GLN A 56 -20.38 -15.59 5.83
CA GLN A 56 -19.96 -16.29 7.04
C GLN A 56 -18.94 -17.37 6.68
N LYS A 57 -17.95 -17.55 7.56
CA LYS A 57 -17.03 -18.69 7.53
C LYS A 57 -17.79 -19.97 7.83
N ALA A 58 -17.14 -21.12 7.61
CA ALA A 58 -17.70 -22.45 7.90
C ALA A 58 -18.12 -22.66 9.37
N ASP A 59 -17.53 -21.89 10.30
CA ASP A 59 -17.85 -21.92 11.73
C ASP A 59 -18.99 -20.96 12.13
N GLY A 60 -19.59 -20.25 11.16
CA GLY A 60 -20.69 -19.30 11.37
C GLY A 60 -20.25 -17.89 11.78
N SER A 61 -18.95 -17.63 11.99
CA SER A 61 -18.43 -16.27 12.20
C SER A 61 -18.45 -15.46 10.90
N PRO A 62 -18.56 -14.12 10.94
CA PRO A 62 -18.58 -13.30 9.72
C PRO A 62 -17.25 -13.38 8.97
N GLU A 63 -17.33 -13.48 7.64
CA GLU A 63 -16.21 -13.23 6.74
C GLU A 63 -16.02 -11.72 6.62
N MET A 64 -14.94 -11.22 7.20
CA MET A 64 -14.64 -9.79 7.27
C MET A 64 -13.53 -9.43 6.29
N ASN A 65 -13.76 -9.74 5.01
CA ASN A 65 -12.82 -9.43 3.92
C ASN A 65 -13.17 -8.14 3.17
N TRP A 66 -14.13 -7.37 3.70
CA TRP A 66 -14.64 -6.16 3.06
C TRP A 66 -13.58 -5.09 2.89
N ALA A 67 -13.71 -4.30 1.83
CA ALA A 67 -12.85 -3.17 1.60
C ALA A 67 -13.08 -2.13 2.70
N ARG A 68 -12.02 -1.78 3.43
CA ARG A 68 -12.06 -0.78 4.50
C ARG A 68 -11.66 0.58 3.94
N TYR A 69 -12.28 1.66 4.39
CA TYR A 69 -11.99 3.01 3.94
C TYR A 69 -12.04 4.04 5.06
N GLU A 70 -11.35 5.16 4.83
CA GLU A 70 -11.35 6.30 5.72
C GLU A 70 -11.45 7.60 4.93
N ILE A 71 -12.23 8.54 5.46
CA ILE A 71 -12.43 9.88 4.92
C ILE A 71 -11.83 10.88 5.90
N PHE A 72 -10.94 11.72 5.38
CA PHE A 72 -10.29 12.80 6.11
C PHE A 72 -10.78 14.15 5.59
N VAL A 73 -11.00 15.11 6.50
CA VAL A 73 -11.27 16.52 6.17
C VAL A 73 -10.22 17.37 6.89
N ASP A 74 -9.44 18.13 6.13
CA ASP A 74 -8.29 18.91 6.61
C ASP A 74 -7.32 18.07 7.46
N GLY A 75 -7.03 16.85 6.97
CA GLY A 75 -6.13 15.90 7.60
C GLY A 75 -6.70 15.18 8.84
N LYS A 76 -7.94 15.48 9.26
CA LYS A 76 -8.59 14.83 10.39
C LYS A 76 -9.53 13.73 9.92
N SER A 77 -9.40 12.54 10.50
CA SER A 77 -10.36 11.45 10.29
C SER A 77 -11.74 11.90 10.72
N VAL A 78 -12.73 11.76 9.83
CA VAL A 78 -14.13 12.06 10.12
C VAL A 78 -15.03 10.84 9.99
N ILE A 79 -14.71 9.92 9.08
CA ILE A 79 -15.47 8.70 8.85
C ILE A 79 -14.49 7.55 8.61
N LEU A 80 -14.72 6.46 9.33
CA LEU A 80 -14.08 5.17 9.12
C LEU A 80 -15.19 4.15 8.83
N GLY A 81 -15.06 3.37 7.77
CA GLY A 81 -16.09 2.44 7.35
C GLY A 81 -15.56 1.27 6.53
N SER A 82 -16.46 0.36 6.18
CA SER A 82 -16.18 -0.79 5.33
C SER A 82 -17.28 -0.98 4.28
N MET A 83 -16.97 -1.64 3.17
CA MET A 83 -17.92 -2.03 2.13
C MET A 83 -18.59 -3.37 2.47
N ASP A 84 -19.37 -3.36 3.55
CA ASP A 84 -20.22 -4.49 4.00
C ASP A 84 -21.51 -4.66 3.17
N LYS A 85 -21.70 -3.80 2.16
CA LYS A 85 -22.82 -3.77 1.23
C LYS A 85 -22.32 -3.36 -0.15
N SER A 86 -23.00 -3.83 -1.20
CA SER A 86 -22.63 -3.57 -2.59
C SER A 86 -22.63 -2.09 -2.94
N GLU A 87 -23.54 -1.30 -2.36
CA GLU A 87 -23.57 0.15 -2.49
C GLU A 87 -23.76 0.82 -1.13
N LYS A 88 -23.10 1.98 -0.94
CA LYS A 88 -23.22 2.78 0.29
C LYS A 88 -23.14 4.27 -0.03
N SER A 89 -24.06 5.06 0.50
CA SER A 89 -24.00 6.53 0.44
C SER A 89 -23.61 7.09 1.79
N VAL A 90 -22.62 7.98 1.81
CA VAL A 90 -22.02 8.52 3.03
C VAL A 90 -22.06 10.04 3.00
N THR A 91 -22.81 10.65 3.92
CA THR A 91 -22.78 12.09 4.16
C THR A 91 -21.55 12.43 5.01
N VAL A 92 -20.57 13.11 4.40
CA VAL A 92 -19.33 13.54 5.07
C VAL A 92 -19.59 14.77 5.94
N PHE A 93 -20.35 15.72 5.42
CA PHE A 93 -20.88 16.85 6.17
C PHE A 93 -22.11 17.42 5.44
N GLU A 94 -23.01 18.05 6.20
CA GLU A 94 -24.20 18.70 5.66
C GLU A 94 -24.63 19.87 6.55
N GLY A 95 -25.03 20.97 5.92
CA GLY A 95 -25.58 22.15 6.58
C GLY A 95 -24.51 23.16 7.01
N GLY A 96 -24.95 24.21 7.69
CA GLY A 96 -24.07 25.27 8.19
C GLY A 96 -23.52 26.21 7.10
N ALA A 97 -22.40 26.86 7.43
CA ALA A 97 -21.69 27.75 6.51
C ALA A 97 -20.91 26.96 5.46
N THR A 98 -20.65 27.59 4.30
CA THR A 98 -19.81 27.00 3.25
C THR A 98 -18.43 26.66 3.82
N LYS A 99 -18.05 25.39 3.71
CA LYS A 99 -16.77 24.86 4.17
C LYS A 99 -15.76 24.89 3.02
N LYS A 100 -14.58 25.46 3.27
CA LYS A 100 -13.39 25.31 2.43
C LYS A 100 -12.47 24.31 3.11
N ALA A 101 -12.21 23.19 2.46
CA ALA A 101 -11.42 22.11 3.04
C ALA A 101 -10.71 21.28 1.97
N VAL A 102 -9.72 20.48 2.40
CA VAL A 102 -9.20 19.36 1.63
C VAL A 102 -9.83 18.07 2.12
N VAL A 103 -10.40 17.30 1.20
CA VAL A 103 -10.97 15.98 1.46
C VAL A 103 -10.07 14.92 0.87
N LYS A 104 -9.74 13.91 1.66
CA LYS A 104 -9.02 12.72 1.22
C LYS A 104 -9.84 11.49 1.55
N ILE A 105 -10.00 10.58 0.59
CA ILE A 105 -10.70 9.31 0.75
C ILE A 105 -9.72 8.21 0.40
N LEU A 106 -9.44 7.31 1.35
CA LEU A 106 -8.49 6.21 1.17
C LEU A 106 -9.17 4.86 1.36
N LYS A 107 -8.80 3.90 0.53
CA LYS A 107 -8.93 2.47 0.83
C LYS A 107 -7.81 2.07 1.78
N LEU A 108 -8.16 1.50 2.92
CA LEU A 108 -7.22 1.09 3.97
C LEU A 108 -6.77 -0.37 3.83
N SER A 109 -7.66 -1.25 3.37
CA SER A 109 -7.33 -2.67 3.23
C SER A 109 -6.53 -2.96 1.95
N GLU A 110 -5.82 -4.07 1.93
CA GLU A 110 -5.06 -4.52 0.75
C GLU A 110 -5.95 -5.02 -0.40
N GLY A 111 -5.37 -5.11 -1.59
CA GLY A 111 -6.07 -5.57 -2.79
C GLY A 111 -6.40 -7.06 -2.77
N THR A 112 -5.63 -7.87 -2.01
CA THR A 112 -5.80 -9.34 -2.03
C THR A 112 -7.17 -9.79 -1.54
N GLN A 113 -7.83 -8.98 -0.69
CA GLN A 113 -9.11 -9.32 -0.09
C GLN A 113 -10.29 -8.76 -0.86
N SER A 114 -10.22 -7.50 -1.31
CA SER A 114 -11.36 -6.78 -1.86
C SER A 114 -10.97 -5.47 -2.53
N PHE A 115 -11.83 -5.00 -3.42
CA PHE A 115 -11.79 -3.69 -4.06
C PHE A 115 -13.02 -2.86 -3.66
N MET A 116 -12.92 -1.53 -3.86
CA MET A 116 -14.07 -0.63 -3.73
C MET A 116 -14.01 0.44 -4.81
N GLY A 117 -15.12 1.12 -5.06
CA GLY A 117 -15.21 2.20 -6.03
C GLY A 117 -15.98 3.40 -5.53
N ILE A 118 -15.69 4.56 -6.11
CA ILE A 118 -16.41 5.81 -5.89
C ILE A 118 -17.24 6.09 -7.15
N LYS A 119 -18.57 5.96 -7.04
CA LYS A 119 -19.51 6.17 -8.14
C LYS A 119 -19.76 7.66 -8.38
N LYS A 120 -19.86 8.44 -7.30
CA LYS A 120 -20.32 9.83 -7.38
C LYS A 120 -19.93 10.64 -6.15
N ILE A 121 -19.55 11.89 -6.38
CA ILE A 121 -19.35 12.91 -5.34
C ILE A 121 -20.45 13.96 -5.52
N THR A 122 -21.22 14.25 -4.47
CA THR A 122 -22.36 15.17 -4.53
C THR A 122 -22.21 16.31 -3.52
N THR A 123 -22.44 17.53 -3.99
CA THR A 123 -22.45 18.75 -3.18
C THR A 123 -23.80 19.47 -3.25
N ASP A 124 -23.94 20.56 -2.50
CA ASP A 124 -24.95 21.58 -2.78
C ASP A 124 -24.75 22.23 -4.16
N GLU A 125 -25.75 22.97 -4.64
CA GLU A 125 -25.82 23.47 -6.03
C GLU A 125 -24.64 24.33 -6.44
N ASP A 126 -24.20 25.20 -5.52
CA ASP A 126 -23.06 26.10 -5.73
C ASP A 126 -21.70 25.46 -5.39
N GLY A 127 -21.70 24.19 -4.99
CA GLY A 127 -20.51 23.47 -4.57
C GLY A 127 -19.47 23.35 -5.68
N LYS A 128 -18.21 23.45 -5.28
CA LYS A 128 -17.05 23.33 -6.17
C LYS A 128 -16.06 22.34 -5.60
N ILE A 129 -15.52 21.50 -6.47
CA ILE A 129 -14.35 20.67 -6.16
C ILE A 129 -13.27 20.88 -7.22
N SER A 130 -12.03 20.64 -6.82
CA SER A 130 -10.89 20.64 -7.73
C SER A 130 -9.78 19.72 -7.21
N PRO A 131 -8.99 19.09 -8.08
CA PRO A 131 -7.86 18.26 -7.66
C PRO A 131 -6.87 19.08 -6.82
N THR A 132 -6.28 18.46 -5.80
CA THR A 132 -5.11 19.05 -5.13
C THR A 132 -3.86 18.94 -6.03
N PRO A 133 -2.85 19.80 -5.84
CA PRO A 133 -1.62 19.72 -6.61
C PRO A 133 -0.86 18.39 -6.41
N GLN A 134 -0.20 17.92 -7.46
CA GLN A 134 0.79 16.85 -7.38
C GLN A 134 1.97 17.28 -6.51
N LYS A 135 2.54 16.34 -5.77
CA LYS A 135 3.74 16.56 -4.98
C LYS A 135 4.98 16.40 -5.86
N LYS A 136 6.06 17.08 -5.48
CA LYS A 136 7.35 17.01 -6.21
C LYS A 136 7.98 15.62 -6.06
N LEU A 137 7.97 15.11 -4.85
CA LEU A 137 8.46 13.77 -4.54
C LEU A 137 7.35 12.74 -4.74
N LYS A 138 7.71 11.65 -5.40
CA LYS A 138 6.91 10.47 -5.69
C LYS A 138 7.66 9.22 -5.25
N ILE A 139 6.99 8.36 -4.48
CA ILE A 139 7.60 7.16 -3.91
C ILE A 139 6.72 5.94 -4.21
N GLU A 140 7.29 4.86 -4.73
CA GLU A 140 6.62 3.54 -4.72
C GLU A 140 7.17 2.71 -3.57
N PHE A 141 6.29 2.11 -2.78
CA PHE A 141 6.62 1.11 -1.78
C PHE A 141 6.17 -0.25 -2.29
N ILE A 142 7.13 -1.13 -2.55
CA ILE A 142 6.90 -2.53 -2.93
C ILE A 142 7.15 -3.38 -1.70
N GLY A 143 6.18 -4.20 -1.30
CA GLY A 143 6.34 -4.97 -0.07
C GLY A 143 5.30 -6.05 0.18
N ASP A 144 5.31 -6.55 1.40
CA ASP A 144 4.40 -7.58 1.91
C ASP A 144 3.37 -6.99 2.89
N SER A 145 2.89 -7.82 3.82
CA SER A 145 1.92 -7.47 4.86
C SER A 145 2.34 -6.29 5.73
N ILE A 146 3.64 -6.08 5.93
CA ILE A 146 4.17 -4.95 6.71
C ILE A 146 3.85 -3.62 5.99
N THR A 147 3.96 -3.63 4.66
CA THR A 147 3.66 -2.46 3.82
C THR A 147 2.15 -2.27 3.64
N CYS A 148 1.36 -3.35 3.67
CA CYS A 148 -0.10 -3.28 3.68
C CYS A 148 -0.68 -2.65 4.97
N GLY A 149 0.06 -2.71 6.09
CA GLY A 149 -0.48 -2.36 7.40
C GLY A 149 -1.34 -3.48 7.99
N TYR A 150 -1.02 -4.73 7.65
CA TYR A 150 -1.70 -5.94 8.13
C TYR A 150 -1.74 -5.96 9.66
N GLY A 151 -2.95 -6.10 10.21
CA GLY A 151 -3.13 -6.31 11.65
C GLY A 151 -2.63 -5.19 12.56
N VAL A 152 -2.28 -4.02 12.03
CA VAL A 152 -1.67 -2.91 12.79
C VAL A 152 -2.59 -2.38 13.90
N GLU A 153 -3.89 -2.56 13.77
CA GLU A 153 -4.89 -2.22 14.80
C GLU A 153 -5.33 -3.42 15.66
N GLY A 154 -4.69 -4.58 15.46
CA GLY A 154 -4.80 -5.73 16.34
C GLY A 154 -4.19 -5.43 17.71
N LYS A 155 -4.72 -6.07 18.74
CA LYS A 155 -4.34 -5.80 20.15
C LYS A 155 -3.15 -6.63 20.61
N CYS A 156 -2.93 -7.80 20.01
CA CYS A 156 -1.85 -8.71 20.36
C CYS A 156 -1.55 -9.70 19.24
N SER A 157 -0.43 -10.42 19.40
CA SER A 157 0.06 -11.44 18.47
C SER A 157 -0.92 -12.58 18.20
N GLU A 158 -1.76 -12.93 19.16
CA GLU A 158 -2.71 -14.05 19.09
C GLU A 158 -4.03 -13.70 18.40
N GLU A 159 -4.28 -12.41 18.17
CA GLU A 159 -5.48 -11.97 17.46
C GLU A 159 -5.33 -12.29 15.96
N PRO A 160 -6.27 -13.05 15.36
CA PRO A 160 -6.19 -13.38 13.95
C PRO A 160 -6.52 -12.17 13.08
N PHE A 161 -5.99 -12.18 11.87
CA PHE A 161 -6.30 -11.15 10.90
C PHE A 161 -7.77 -11.03 10.48
N SER A 162 -8.14 -9.78 10.21
CA SER A 162 -9.35 -9.34 9.53
C SER A 162 -9.03 -8.03 8.80
N THR A 163 -9.72 -7.69 7.69
CA THR A 163 -9.53 -6.37 7.07
C THR A 163 -9.91 -5.22 8.01
N GLN A 164 -10.66 -5.51 9.08
CA GLN A 164 -11.01 -4.56 10.12
C GLN A 164 -9.85 -4.19 11.05
N THR A 165 -8.79 -5.00 11.12
CA THR A 165 -7.56 -4.68 11.88
C THR A 165 -6.42 -4.22 10.97
N GLU A 166 -6.61 -4.28 9.64
CA GLU A 166 -5.70 -3.74 8.64
C GLU A 166 -5.92 -2.24 8.44
N ASN A 167 -4.82 -1.47 8.43
CA ASN A 167 -4.89 -0.04 8.16
C ASN A 167 -3.62 0.49 7.47
N ALA A 168 -3.68 0.61 6.14
CA ALA A 168 -2.57 1.16 5.35
C ALA A 168 -2.20 2.62 5.72
N ALA A 169 -3.13 3.41 6.27
CA ALA A 169 -2.85 4.77 6.72
C ALA A 169 -2.00 4.81 8.01
N LYS A 170 -1.82 3.67 8.67
CA LYS A 170 -0.92 3.48 9.82
C LYS A 170 0.34 2.69 9.47
N ALA A 171 0.50 2.25 8.23
CA ALA A 171 1.70 1.55 7.78
C ALA A 171 2.88 2.54 7.61
N TYR A 172 4.10 2.07 7.87
CA TYR A 172 5.33 2.88 7.76
C TYR A 172 5.45 3.56 6.39
N ALA A 173 5.02 2.88 5.33
CA ALA A 173 5.07 3.35 3.95
C ALA A 173 4.23 4.63 3.76
N TYR A 174 2.96 4.59 4.15
CA TYR A 174 2.08 5.76 4.06
C TYR A 174 2.57 6.87 4.99
N LEU A 175 2.93 6.54 6.23
CA LEU A 175 3.39 7.52 7.23
C LEU A 175 4.69 8.23 6.78
N ALA A 176 5.63 7.52 6.17
CA ALA A 176 6.85 8.09 5.61
C ALA A 176 6.53 9.02 4.43
N ALA A 177 5.64 8.62 3.53
CA ALA A 177 5.19 9.47 2.43
C ALA A 177 4.52 10.76 2.93
N GLN A 178 3.70 10.68 3.99
CA GLN A 178 3.09 11.88 4.58
C GLN A 178 4.13 12.80 5.22
N LYS A 179 5.15 12.26 5.90
CA LYS A 179 6.25 13.04 6.49
C LYS A 179 7.06 13.78 5.44
N LEU A 180 7.29 13.14 4.30
CA LEU A 180 8.06 13.68 3.18
C LEU A 180 7.25 14.59 2.25
N ASP A 181 5.96 14.83 2.54
CA ASP A 181 5.01 15.51 1.67
C ASP A 181 5.02 14.93 0.23
N ALA A 182 5.03 13.61 0.12
CA ALA A 182 5.20 12.87 -1.14
C ALA A 182 3.89 12.27 -1.65
N ASP A 183 3.75 12.23 -2.98
CA ASP A 183 2.80 11.35 -3.64
C ASP A 183 3.35 9.92 -3.61
N TYR A 184 2.46 8.94 -3.55
CA TYR A 184 2.87 7.58 -3.25
C TYR A 184 2.05 6.53 -4.00
N LEU A 185 2.62 5.33 -4.04
CA LEU A 185 1.98 4.10 -4.47
C LEU A 185 2.45 2.97 -3.56
N LEU A 186 1.52 2.13 -3.09
CA LEU A 186 1.85 0.90 -2.37
C LEU A 186 1.52 -0.30 -3.27
N THR A 187 2.54 -1.02 -3.73
CA THR A 187 2.43 -2.30 -4.45
C THR A 187 2.78 -3.42 -3.47
N SER A 188 1.82 -3.79 -2.64
CA SER A 188 2.05 -4.77 -1.57
C SER A 188 0.93 -5.80 -1.42
N PHE A 189 1.33 -7.01 -1.02
CA PHE A 189 0.45 -8.17 -0.89
C PHE A 189 0.87 -9.03 0.31
N SER A 190 -0.04 -9.29 1.25
CA SER A 190 0.29 -10.03 2.47
C SER A 190 0.68 -11.48 2.20
N GLY A 191 1.78 -11.92 2.81
CA GLY A 191 2.32 -13.27 2.65
C GLY A 191 3.15 -13.48 1.38
N PHE A 192 3.34 -12.46 0.53
CA PHE A 192 4.07 -12.60 -0.73
C PHE A 192 5.58 -12.37 -0.54
N GLY A 193 6.40 -13.12 -1.27
CA GLY A 193 7.85 -12.98 -1.31
C GLY A 193 8.42 -12.77 -2.71
N ILE A 194 9.73 -12.96 -2.85
CA ILE A 194 10.46 -12.92 -4.13
C ILE A 194 10.54 -14.31 -4.76
N VAL A 195 10.95 -15.32 -3.99
CA VAL A 195 11.08 -16.73 -4.39
C VAL A 195 10.03 -17.62 -3.76
N SER A 196 9.58 -17.27 -2.55
CA SER A 196 8.53 -18.00 -1.85
C SER A 196 7.64 -17.03 -1.09
N GLY A 197 6.33 -17.22 -1.21
CA GLY A 197 5.41 -16.75 -0.18
C GLY A 197 5.66 -17.44 1.16
N TRP A 198 4.93 -17.00 2.17
CA TRP A 198 5.04 -17.56 3.52
C TRP A 198 4.72 -19.06 3.53
N THR A 199 5.47 -19.81 4.30
CA THR A 199 5.26 -21.24 4.54
C THR A 199 5.59 -21.61 5.99
N ASN A 200 4.86 -22.59 6.55
CA ASN A 200 5.15 -23.19 7.85
C ASN A 200 5.69 -24.62 7.77
N ASP A 201 5.76 -25.21 6.57
CA ASP A 201 6.19 -26.59 6.35
C ASP A 201 7.56 -26.71 5.65
N GLY A 202 8.16 -25.56 5.30
CA GLY A 202 9.46 -25.48 4.64
C GLY A 202 9.44 -25.78 3.14
N ASN A 203 8.26 -26.00 2.54
CA ASN A 203 8.06 -26.13 1.09
C ASN A 203 7.89 -24.75 0.45
N ILE A 204 8.40 -24.62 -0.78
CA ILE A 204 8.30 -23.39 -1.55
C ILE A 204 6.84 -23.07 -1.90
N ASN A 205 6.46 -21.81 -1.74
CA ASN A 205 5.14 -21.30 -2.08
C ASN A 205 5.24 -20.35 -3.27
N THR A 206 5.07 -20.89 -4.49
CA THR A 206 5.25 -20.12 -5.74
C THR A 206 4.00 -19.37 -6.19
N ILE A 207 2.87 -19.49 -5.48
CA ILE A 207 1.62 -18.78 -5.84
C ILE A 207 1.55 -17.37 -5.24
N GLN A 208 2.41 -17.06 -4.27
CA GLN A 208 2.45 -15.78 -3.54
C GLN A 208 3.76 -15.04 -3.79
N LEU A 209 4.00 -14.62 -5.04
CA LEU A 209 5.25 -13.95 -5.45
C LEU A 209 4.97 -12.54 -5.96
N VAL A 210 5.52 -11.51 -5.31
CA VAL A 210 5.36 -10.11 -5.77
C VAL A 210 5.83 -9.91 -7.22
N PRO A 211 6.95 -10.50 -7.68
CA PRO A 211 7.37 -10.38 -9.08
C PRO A 211 6.30 -10.79 -10.10
N ALA A 212 5.46 -11.80 -9.79
CA ALA A 212 4.39 -12.26 -10.69
C ALA A 212 3.20 -11.29 -10.80
N HIS A 213 3.10 -10.32 -9.89
CA HIS A 213 2.00 -9.37 -9.81
C HIS A 213 2.43 -7.90 -9.96
N TYR A 214 3.73 -7.60 -10.00
CA TYR A 214 4.23 -6.23 -10.05
C TYR A 214 3.71 -5.42 -11.26
N GLU A 215 3.71 -6.05 -12.44
CA GLU A 215 3.22 -5.44 -13.69
C GLU A 215 1.69 -5.47 -13.83
N LYS A 216 1.00 -6.23 -12.98
CA LYS A 216 -0.46 -6.32 -13.00
C LYS A 216 -1.08 -5.09 -12.36
N PHE A 217 -2.25 -4.71 -12.83
CA PHE A 217 -3.00 -3.61 -12.25
C PHE A 217 -3.52 -3.95 -10.85
N ALA A 218 -4.04 -5.18 -10.70
CA ALA A 218 -4.68 -5.67 -9.49
C ALA A 218 -4.37 -7.14 -9.25
N PHE A 219 -4.58 -7.57 -8.01
CA PHE A 219 -4.65 -8.98 -7.64
C PHE A 219 -5.58 -9.13 -6.42
N SER A 220 -6.50 -10.09 -6.48
CA SER A 220 -7.38 -10.48 -5.39
C SER A 220 -7.63 -11.98 -5.39
N TRP A 221 -7.76 -12.57 -4.21
CA TRP A 221 -8.21 -13.96 -4.04
C TRP A 221 -9.72 -14.10 -4.24
N ASN A 222 -10.46 -13.04 -3.96
CA ASN A 222 -11.91 -13.07 -3.83
C ASN A 222 -12.63 -12.31 -4.96
N SER A 223 -11.87 -11.63 -5.83
CA SER A 223 -12.38 -10.92 -7.01
C SER A 223 -11.50 -11.17 -8.22
N LYS A 224 -12.13 -11.51 -9.34
CA LYS A 224 -11.48 -11.57 -10.66
C LYS A 224 -11.52 -10.24 -11.40
N ARG A 225 -12.12 -9.22 -10.78
CA ARG A 225 -12.24 -7.91 -11.39
C ARG A 225 -10.84 -7.36 -11.65
N PHE A 226 -10.56 -7.01 -12.91
CA PHE A 226 -9.28 -6.48 -13.36
C PHE A 226 -8.10 -7.46 -13.40
N GLU A 227 -8.31 -8.78 -13.30
CA GLU A 227 -7.22 -9.76 -13.34
C GLU A 227 -6.38 -9.71 -14.64
N ASP A 228 -7.02 -9.33 -15.75
CA ASP A 228 -6.39 -9.19 -17.07
C ASP A 228 -5.82 -7.79 -17.35
N ARG A 229 -5.85 -6.87 -16.38
CA ARG A 229 -5.37 -5.50 -16.56
C ARG A 229 -3.90 -5.39 -16.15
N THR A 230 -3.12 -4.63 -16.92
CA THR A 230 -1.74 -4.27 -16.61
C THR A 230 -1.64 -2.84 -16.10
N TRP A 231 -0.64 -2.56 -15.26
CA TRP A 231 -0.38 -1.21 -14.77
C TRP A 231 0.37 -0.39 -15.82
N ASP A 232 -0.11 0.83 -16.08
CA ASP A 232 0.62 1.81 -16.89
C ASP A 232 1.63 2.55 -16.01
N PHE A 233 2.88 2.12 -16.06
CA PHE A 233 3.97 2.74 -15.32
C PHE A 233 4.28 4.18 -15.77
N THR A 234 3.83 4.63 -16.95
CA THR A 234 4.05 6.02 -17.38
C THR A 234 3.18 7.01 -16.62
N SER A 235 2.06 6.55 -16.04
CA SER A 235 1.16 7.36 -15.23
C SER A 235 1.76 7.79 -13.88
N PHE A 236 2.73 7.03 -13.36
CA PHE A 236 3.42 7.30 -12.10
C PHE A 236 4.88 6.84 -12.15
N GLN A 237 5.79 7.80 -12.36
CA GLN A 237 7.24 7.57 -12.34
C GLN A 237 7.82 8.10 -11.02
N PRO A 238 8.09 7.23 -10.02
CA PRO A 238 8.64 7.65 -8.74
C PRO A 238 10.12 8.03 -8.84
N GLN A 239 10.56 8.97 -8.01
CA GLN A 239 12.00 9.22 -7.84
C GLN A 239 12.63 8.22 -6.87
N VAL A 240 11.84 7.60 -5.99
CA VAL A 240 12.30 6.59 -5.03
C VAL A 240 11.42 5.35 -5.09
N ILE A 241 12.02 4.16 -5.15
CA ILE A 241 11.30 2.90 -4.95
C ILE A 241 11.88 2.20 -3.74
N VAL A 242 11.05 2.01 -2.72
CA VAL A 242 11.38 1.24 -1.53
C VAL A 242 10.92 -0.19 -1.76
N ILE A 243 11.81 -1.17 -1.59
CA ILE A 243 11.51 -2.59 -1.72
C ILE A 243 11.77 -3.24 -0.36
N ASN A 244 10.68 -3.58 0.34
CA ASN A 244 10.69 -4.23 1.64
C ASN A 244 10.09 -5.64 1.51
N LEU A 245 10.90 -6.57 0.99
CA LEU A 245 10.53 -7.95 0.70
C LEU A 245 11.61 -8.91 1.17
N GLY A 246 11.18 -10.03 1.74
CA GLY A 246 12.04 -11.13 2.19
C GLY A 246 11.58 -11.74 3.52
N THR A 247 10.69 -11.08 4.26
CA THR A 247 10.05 -11.62 5.47
C THR A 247 9.46 -13.01 5.24
N ASN A 248 8.72 -13.15 4.12
CA ASN A 248 8.04 -14.40 3.76
C ASN A 248 9.01 -15.42 3.17
N ASP A 249 9.96 -14.98 2.33
CA ASP A 249 11.02 -15.82 1.80
C ASP A 249 11.82 -16.49 2.91
N ASP A 250 12.08 -15.77 4.01
CA ASP A 250 12.86 -16.25 5.15
C ASP A 250 12.23 -17.48 5.84
N SER A 251 10.91 -17.63 5.76
CA SER A 251 10.21 -18.83 6.25
C SER A 251 10.54 -20.10 5.45
N TYR A 252 10.87 -19.94 4.16
CA TYR A 252 11.31 -21.00 3.26
C TYR A 252 12.83 -21.17 3.24
N THR A 253 13.59 -20.08 3.14
CA THR A 253 15.05 -20.14 2.99
C THR A 253 15.72 -20.61 4.26
N GLN A 254 15.23 -20.14 5.42
CA GLN A 254 15.84 -20.42 6.73
C GLN A 254 17.36 -20.23 6.68
N ASP A 255 18.13 -21.09 7.36
CA ASP A 255 19.60 -21.11 7.32
C ASP A 255 20.18 -21.95 6.16
N ILE A 256 19.36 -22.26 5.13
CA ILE A 256 19.78 -23.06 3.98
C ILE A 256 20.42 -22.14 2.94
N GLU A 257 21.76 -22.09 2.94
CA GLU A 257 22.55 -21.19 2.09
C GLU A 257 22.20 -21.28 0.59
N GLU A 258 21.88 -22.46 0.06
CA GLU A 258 21.45 -22.62 -1.34
C GLU A 258 20.19 -21.80 -1.65
N ARG A 259 19.17 -21.88 -0.79
CA ARG A 259 17.90 -21.14 -0.94
C ARG A 259 18.11 -19.64 -0.74
N GLN A 260 19.01 -19.25 0.16
CA GLN A 260 19.35 -17.84 0.37
C GLN A 260 20.10 -17.24 -0.84
N ASN A 261 20.97 -18.03 -1.48
CA ASN A 261 21.61 -17.65 -2.74
C ASN A 261 20.61 -17.53 -3.89
N GLU A 262 19.65 -18.46 -3.98
CA GLU A 262 18.54 -18.38 -4.93
C GLU A 262 17.72 -17.11 -4.72
N TYR A 263 17.35 -16.80 -3.47
CA TYR A 263 16.68 -15.55 -3.12
C TYR A 263 17.44 -14.32 -3.63
N ALA A 264 18.75 -14.22 -3.37
CA ALA A 264 19.55 -13.10 -3.85
C ALA A 264 19.57 -13.00 -5.40
N ALA A 265 19.61 -14.14 -6.11
CA ALA A 265 19.61 -14.17 -7.57
C ALA A 265 18.26 -13.75 -8.17
N GLU A 266 17.14 -14.25 -7.64
CA GLU A 266 15.81 -13.85 -8.08
C GLU A 266 15.49 -12.40 -7.71
N TYR A 267 16.00 -11.91 -6.58
CA TYR A 267 15.91 -10.49 -6.22
C TYR A 267 16.60 -9.61 -7.28
N VAL A 268 17.79 -10.00 -7.78
CA VAL A 268 18.47 -9.28 -8.87
C VAL A 268 17.60 -9.24 -10.14
N LYS A 269 16.93 -10.34 -10.49
CA LYS A 269 16.00 -10.36 -11.64
C LYS A 269 14.84 -9.40 -11.42
N PHE A 270 14.26 -9.41 -10.22
CA PHE A 270 13.18 -8.49 -9.89
C PHE A 270 13.62 -7.02 -9.96
N LEU A 271 14.83 -6.69 -9.46
CA LEU A 271 15.39 -5.33 -9.61
C LEU A 271 15.54 -4.90 -11.07
N LYS A 272 15.88 -5.82 -11.97
CA LYS A 272 15.94 -5.53 -13.41
C LYS A 272 14.54 -5.22 -13.97
N THR A 273 13.52 -6.00 -13.59
CA THR A 273 12.12 -5.71 -13.96
C THR A 273 11.67 -4.35 -13.43
N VAL A 274 11.90 -4.06 -12.15
CA VAL A 274 11.54 -2.77 -11.54
C VAL A 274 12.28 -1.62 -12.23
N ARG A 275 13.55 -1.80 -12.60
CA ARG A 275 14.35 -0.80 -13.32
C ARG A 275 13.84 -0.56 -14.74
N GLU A 276 13.42 -1.60 -15.45
CA GLU A 276 12.83 -1.48 -16.79
C GLU A 276 11.61 -0.56 -16.77
N LYS A 277 10.75 -0.72 -15.75
CA LYS A 277 9.52 0.09 -15.62
C LYS A 277 9.76 1.48 -15.03
N ASN A 278 10.85 1.65 -14.28
CA ASN A 278 11.19 2.88 -13.57
C ASN A 278 12.66 3.26 -13.81
N PRO A 279 12.98 3.75 -15.02
CA PRO A 279 14.37 3.93 -15.46
C PRO A 279 15.16 4.94 -14.62
N ASN A 280 14.50 5.84 -13.90
CA ASN A 280 15.15 6.96 -13.19
C ASN A 280 15.18 6.84 -11.66
N ALA A 281 14.39 5.92 -11.07
CA ALA A 281 14.22 5.86 -9.63
C ALA A 281 15.50 5.46 -8.87
N HIS A 282 15.71 5.99 -7.67
CA HIS A 282 16.68 5.44 -6.74
C HIS A 282 16.03 4.32 -5.92
N PHE A 283 16.65 3.14 -5.85
CA PHE A 283 16.10 2.03 -5.08
C PHE A 283 16.57 2.06 -3.64
N VAL A 284 15.66 1.80 -2.70
CA VAL A 284 15.97 1.57 -1.29
C VAL A 284 15.55 0.14 -0.97
N LEU A 285 16.53 -0.75 -0.83
CA LEU A 285 16.29 -2.14 -0.47
C LEU A 285 16.28 -2.23 1.05
N ALA A 286 15.11 -2.40 1.64
CA ALA A 286 14.88 -2.24 3.06
C ALA A 286 14.42 -3.54 3.73
N MET A 287 14.88 -3.78 4.96
CA MET A 287 14.55 -4.93 5.83
C MET A 287 15.26 -4.68 7.18
N SER A 288 14.97 -5.23 8.35
CA SER A 288 13.85 -6.08 8.73
C SER A 288 13.01 -5.36 9.76
N ILE A 289 11.74 -5.08 9.44
CA ILE A 289 10.81 -4.52 10.44
C ILE A 289 10.32 -5.64 11.37
N MET A 290 10.05 -6.83 10.82
CA MET A 290 9.76 -8.03 11.61
C MET A 290 11.05 -8.78 11.96
N THR A 291 11.02 -9.57 13.03
CA THR A 291 12.17 -10.43 13.38
C THR A 291 12.34 -11.59 12.39
N GLY A 292 11.23 -12.11 11.84
CA GLY A 292 11.29 -12.95 10.65
C GLY A 292 11.71 -12.10 9.47
N GLY A 293 12.67 -12.56 8.66
CA GLY A 293 13.27 -11.79 7.57
C GLY A 293 14.70 -11.33 7.84
N ASP A 294 15.09 -11.04 9.10
CA ASP A 294 16.35 -10.36 9.41
C ASP A 294 17.60 -11.10 8.91
N ARG A 295 17.53 -12.43 8.92
CA ARG A 295 18.56 -13.33 8.37
C ARG A 295 18.83 -13.13 6.88
N LEU A 296 17.86 -12.62 6.11
CA LEU A 296 18.01 -12.35 4.68
C LEU A 296 18.63 -10.99 4.36
N PHE A 297 18.84 -10.10 5.33
CA PHE A 297 19.43 -8.78 5.04
C PHE A 297 20.82 -8.87 4.37
N PRO A 298 21.76 -9.74 4.80
CA PRO A 298 23.03 -9.93 4.09
C PRO A 298 22.85 -10.39 2.63
N TRP A 299 21.76 -11.09 2.33
CA TRP A 299 21.44 -11.57 0.99
C TRP A 299 20.81 -10.48 0.12
N ILE A 300 20.09 -9.52 0.71
CA ILE A 300 19.72 -8.26 0.04
C ILE A 300 20.97 -7.44 -0.31
N GLU A 301 21.94 -7.31 0.62
CA GLU A 301 23.20 -6.62 0.31
C GLU A 301 23.99 -7.34 -0.79
N LYS A 302 23.95 -8.67 -0.80
CA LYS A 302 24.53 -9.47 -1.89
C LYS A 302 23.82 -9.19 -3.21
N ALA A 303 22.48 -9.19 -3.24
CA ALA A 303 21.69 -8.87 -4.42
C ALA A 303 22.00 -7.46 -4.96
N ALA A 304 22.11 -6.46 -4.08
CA ALA A 304 22.52 -5.10 -4.45
C ALA A 304 23.89 -5.06 -5.16
N LYS A 305 24.88 -5.76 -4.59
CA LYS A 305 26.23 -5.87 -5.17
C LYS A 305 26.22 -6.61 -6.51
N LEU A 306 25.48 -7.71 -6.62
CA LEU A 306 25.34 -8.48 -7.85
C LEU A 306 24.65 -7.67 -8.96
N TYR A 307 23.53 -7.02 -8.64
CA TYR A 307 22.83 -6.15 -9.57
C TYR A 307 23.73 -5.04 -10.12
N THR A 308 24.45 -4.35 -9.23
CA THR A 308 25.40 -3.29 -9.64
C THR A 308 26.51 -3.84 -10.53
N LYS A 309 27.07 -5.00 -10.16
CA LYS A 309 28.13 -5.66 -10.95
C LYS A 309 27.64 -6.10 -12.34
N GLU A 310 26.42 -6.59 -12.44
CA GLU A 310 25.85 -7.12 -13.69
C GLU A 310 25.35 -6.03 -14.64
N THR A 311 24.87 -4.91 -14.12
CA THR A 311 24.20 -3.87 -14.91
C THR A 311 24.99 -2.56 -15.02
N GLY A 312 25.92 -2.32 -14.10
CA GLY A 312 26.58 -1.03 -13.92
C GLY A 312 25.71 0.03 -13.24
N ASP A 313 24.44 -0.25 -12.94
CA ASP A 313 23.54 0.69 -12.25
C ASP A 313 23.80 0.67 -10.73
N SER A 314 24.20 1.83 -10.21
CA SER A 314 24.50 2.04 -8.79
C SER A 314 23.46 2.92 -8.07
N ARG A 315 22.30 3.19 -8.67
CA ARG A 315 21.21 3.98 -8.07
C ARG A 315 20.36 3.14 -7.13
N LEU A 316 21.02 2.57 -6.14
CA LEU A 316 20.41 1.80 -5.08
C LEU A 316 21.15 2.01 -3.75
N SER A 317 20.44 1.81 -2.65
CA SER A 317 20.98 1.82 -1.30
C SER A 317 20.26 0.78 -0.47
N THR A 318 20.95 0.20 0.51
CA THR A 318 20.35 -0.73 1.47
C THR A 318 20.03 0.00 2.77
N LEU A 319 18.92 -0.36 3.40
CA LEU A 319 18.51 0.18 4.70
C LEU A 319 18.16 -0.98 5.63
N HIS A 320 18.94 -1.12 6.69
CA HIS A 320 18.62 -2.04 7.77
C HIS A 320 17.76 -1.35 8.83
N PHE A 321 16.52 -1.81 9.03
CA PHE A 321 15.70 -1.39 10.16
C PHE A 321 16.09 -2.16 11.43
N VAL A 322 15.90 -1.53 12.58
CA VAL A 322 15.86 -2.26 13.85
C VAL A 322 14.53 -3.04 13.92
N PRO A 323 14.55 -4.38 14.06
CA PRO A 323 13.32 -5.18 14.15
C PRO A 323 12.44 -4.77 15.32
N GLN A 324 11.14 -5.06 15.20
CA GLN A 324 10.14 -4.88 16.24
C GLN A 324 10.54 -5.56 17.56
N THR A 325 10.21 -4.92 18.69
CA THR A 325 10.49 -5.47 20.02
C THR A 325 9.21 -5.73 20.81
N LYS A 326 9.33 -6.51 21.89
CA LYS A 326 8.19 -6.80 22.77
C LYS A 326 7.67 -5.54 23.47
N GLU A 327 8.56 -4.59 23.76
CA GLU A 327 8.24 -3.32 24.41
C GLU A 327 7.36 -2.42 23.52
N GLU A 328 7.52 -2.51 22.20
CA GLU A 328 6.67 -1.80 21.23
C GLU A 328 5.34 -2.52 20.97
N GLY A 329 5.21 -3.76 21.45
CA GLY A 329 4.06 -4.62 21.23
C GLY A 329 3.95 -5.16 19.80
N PHE A 330 2.88 -5.91 19.56
CA PHE A 330 2.59 -6.53 18.26
C PHE A 330 1.13 -6.32 17.89
N GLY A 331 0.87 -6.22 16.59
CA GLY A 331 -0.46 -6.37 16.00
C GLY A 331 -0.83 -7.84 15.79
N CYS A 332 -1.88 -8.09 14.98
CA CYS A 332 -2.34 -9.45 14.67
C CYS A 332 -1.21 -10.34 14.13
N ASP A 333 -1.25 -11.63 14.48
CA ASP A 333 -0.32 -12.63 13.96
C ASP A 333 1.16 -12.23 14.09
N SER A 334 1.50 -11.54 15.19
CA SER A 334 2.82 -10.98 15.49
C SER A 334 3.35 -9.93 14.50
N HIS A 335 2.47 -9.28 13.74
CA HIS A 335 2.86 -8.18 12.84
C HIS A 335 3.27 -6.91 13.61
N PRO A 336 3.93 -5.94 12.94
CA PRO A 336 4.34 -4.69 13.56
C PRO A 336 3.15 -3.93 14.16
N SER A 337 3.28 -3.51 15.42
CA SER A 337 2.34 -2.59 16.06
C SER A 337 2.38 -1.20 15.41
N GLU A 338 1.37 -0.37 15.70
CA GLU A 338 1.37 1.04 15.29
C GLU A 338 2.62 1.80 15.77
N ALA A 339 3.15 1.47 16.95
CA ALA A 339 4.38 2.08 17.48
C ALA A 339 5.60 1.74 16.62
N THR A 340 5.78 0.46 16.29
CA THR A 340 6.83 -0.02 15.39
C THR A 340 6.70 0.62 14.00
N GLN A 341 5.49 0.62 13.43
CA GLN A 341 5.23 1.21 12.11
C GLN A 341 5.61 2.70 12.08
N LYS A 342 5.26 3.46 13.12
CA LYS A 342 5.62 4.87 13.24
C LYS A 342 7.13 5.08 13.34
N ARG A 343 7.84 4.30 14.17
CA ARG A 343 9.30 4.38 14.26
C ARG A 343 9.97 4.08 12.93
N CYS A 344 9.52 3.03 12.23
CA CYS A 344 10.05 2.69 10.90
C CYS A 344 9.73 3.77 9.86
N ALA A 345 8.61 4.47 9.99
CA ALA A 345 8.28 5.60 9.13
C ALA A 345 9.25 6.78 9.33
N ASP A 346 9.62 7.08 10.57
CA ASP A 346 10.62 8.11 10.90
C ASP A 346 11.98 7.75 10.28
N VAL A 347 12.46 6.51 10.50
CA VAL A 347 13.72 6.03 9.93
C VAL A 347 13.72 6.08 8.40
N MET A 348 12.63 5.68 7.76
CA MET A 348 12.51 5.71 6.30
C MET A 348 12.50 7.15 5.76
N ALA A 349 11.76 8.06 6.40
CA ALA A 349 11.71 9.46 6.02
C ALA A 349 13.11 10.10 6.13
N ASP A 350 13.77 9.96 7.27
CA ASP A 350 15.13 10.48 7.51
C ASP A 350 16.12 9.93 6.47
N PHE A 351 16.01 8.65 6.12
CA PHE A 351 16.86 8.02 5.11
C PHE A 351 16.65 8.61 3.71
N ILE A 352 15.40 8.81 3.30
CA ILE A 352 15.09 9.41 1.99
C ILE A 352 15.51 10.88 1.93
N GLU A 353 15.30 11.66 3.00
CA GLU A 353 15.80 13.03 3.09
C GLU A 353 17.32 13.10 2.93
N LYS A 354 18.04 12.18 3.56
CA LYS A 354 19.49 12.04 3.39
C LYS A 354 19.87 11.77 1.93
N LEU A 355 19.16 10.87 1.24
CA LEU A 355 19.42 10.59 -0.19
C LEU A 355 19.18 11.83 -1.07
N ILE A 356 18.16 12.63 -0.76
CA ILE A 356 17.89 13.90 -1.45
C ILE A 356 19.01 14.91 -1.18
N ALA A 357 19.43 15.07 0.08
CA ALA A 357 20.52 15.97 0.46
C ALA A 357 21.86 15.59 -0.20
N GLU A 358 22.11 14.29 -0.35
CA GLU A 358 23.28 13.73 -1.05
C GLU A 358 23.14 13.79 -2.59
N LYS A 359 22.04 14.32 -3.12
CA LYS A 359 21.72 14.40 -4.57
C LYS A 359 21.68 13.04 -5.28
N LYS A 360 21.41 11.96 -4.54
CA LYS A 360 21.14 10.64 -5.11
C LYS A 360 19.72 10.56 -5.67
N VAL A 361 18.81 11.32 -5.08
CA VAL A 361 17.42 11.51 -5.55
C VAL A 361 17.28 12.94 -6.06
N VAL A 362 16.82 13.09 -7.30
CA VAL A 362 16.61 14.40 -7.95
C VAL A 362 15.11 14.66 -8.02
N LEU A 363 14.66 15.78 -7.45
CA LEU A 363 13.24 16.19 -7.37
C LEU A 363 12.76 16.98 -8.60
#